data_AF-A0A7X7GW72-F1
#
_entry.id   AF-A0A7X7GW72-F1
#
_cell.length_a   1.000
_cell.length_b   1.000
_cell.length_c   1.000
_cell.angle_alpha   90.00
_cell.angle_beta   90.00
_cell.angle_gamma   90.00
#
_symmetry.space_group_name_H-M   'P 1'
#
loop_
_entity.id
_entity.type
_entity.pdbx_description
1 polymer ?
#
loop_
_entity_poly.entity_id
_entity_poly.type
_entity_poly.pdbx_seq_one_letter_code
_entity_poly.pdbx_strand_id
1 'polypeptide(L)'
;MPGRSVPPRAAPLVDPSIEALWAHVLDHWQDEKAHAAFLQQCDHLNQLAEAATRYRGMTGDRTRAEVAEKKLKAVAVLAMAKLESHRTPPSEGHPVLVTVLALLLVGAAALAVAYAYSAF
;
A
#
# COMPACT_ATOMS: atom_id res chain seq x y z
N MET A 1 7.45 -30.95 -5.69
CA MET A 1 7.43 -29.51 -5.37
C MET A 1 7.16 -29.37 -3.87
N PRO A 2 8.18 -29.19 -3.01
CA PRO A 2 7.95 -29.00 -1.58
C PRO A 2 7.21 -27.67 -1.35
N GLY A 3 6.08 -27.74 -0.63
CA GLY A 3 5.20 -26.61 -0.37
C GLY A 3 5.92 -25.49 0.40
N ARG A 4 5.78 -24.25 -0.09
CA ARG A 4 6.20 -23.06 0.64
C ARG A 4 5.38 -22.98 1.92
N SER A 5 6.00 -23.27 3.06
CA SER A 5 5.46 -22.89 4.37
C SER A 5 5.45 -21.37 4.43
N VAL A 6 4.26 -20.77 4.34
CA VAL A 6 4.06 -19.35 4.63
C VAL A 6 4.44 -19.17 6.10
N PRO A 7 5.47 -18.37 6.44
CA PRO A 7 5.81 -18.14 7.83
C PRO A 7 4.58 -17.55 8.53
N PRO A 8 4.29 -17.92 9.79
CA PRO A 8 3.25 -17.27 10.56
C PRO A 8 3.53 -15.77 10.55
N ARG A 9 2.60 -14.99 9.98
CA ARG A 9 2.68 -13.54 9.98
C ARG A 9 2.80 -13.14 11.45
N ALA A 10 3.98 -12.69 11.86
CA ALA A 10 4.22 -12.23 13.22
C ALA A 10 3.07 -11.26 13.56
N ALA A 11 2.35 -11.53 14.64
CA ALA A 11 1.31 -10.64 15.10
C ALA A 11 1.97 -9.25 15.23
N PRO A 12 1.43 -8.21 14.57
CA PRO A 12 2.01 -6.89 14.71
C PRO A 12 1.99 -6.55 16.19
N LEU A 13 3.18 -6.35 16.77
CA LEU A 13 3.29 -5.79 18.12
C LEU A 13 2.62 -4.43 18.04
N VAL A 14 1.42 -4.33 18.60
CA VAL A 14 0.64 -3.08 18.63
C VAL A 14 1.43 -2.10 19.47
N ASP A 15 1.62 -0.89 18.93
CA ASP A 15 2.35 0.15 19.63
C ASP A 15 1.55 0.60 20.87
N PRO A 16 2.17 0.70 22.07
CA PRO A 16 1.49 1.15 23.28
C PRO A 16 0.80 2.51 23.14
N SER A 17 1.31 3.39 22.26
CA SER A 17 0.69 4.70 21.99
C SER A 17 -0.68 4.59 21.31
N ILE A 18 -0.86 3.59 20.43
CA ILE A 18 -2.12 3.30 19.75
C ILE A 18 -3.15 2.79 20.74
N GLU A 19 -2.73 1.92 21.65
CA GLU A 19 -3.62 1.36 22.68
C GLU A 19 -4.12 2.45 23.63
N ALA A 20 -3.25 3.37 24.05
CA ALA A 20 -3.63 4.50 24.89
C ALA A 20 -4.63 5.45 24.18
N LEU A 21 -4.41 5.75 22.89
CA LEU A 21 -5.34 6.56 22.10
C LEU A 21 -6.68 5.86 21.89
N TRP A 22 -6.67 4.53 21.73
CA TRP A 22 -7.90 3.76 21.62
C TRP A 22 -8.71 3.79 22.92
N ALA A 23 -8.06 3.63 24.07
CA ALA A 23 -8.72 3.78 25.36
C ALA A 23 -9.37 5.16 25.50
N HIS A 24 -8.65 6.21 25.09
CA HIS A 24 -9.19 7.58 25.10
C HIS A 24 -10.42 7.75 24.19
N VAL A 25 -10.42 7.12 23.01
CA VAL A 25 -11.57 7.08 22.10
C VAL A 25 -12.76 6.35 22.73
N LEU A 26 -12.53 5.25 23.44
CA LEU A 26 -13.59 4.51 24.11
C LEU A 26 -14.25 5.32 25.23
N ASP A 27 -13.46 6.10 25.95
CA ASP A 27 -13.94 7.02 27.00
C ASP A 27 -14.68 8.23 26.41
N HIS A 28 -14.22 8.71 25.25
CA HIS A 28 -14.73 9.93 24.59
C HIS A 28 -15.30 9.62 23.21
N TRP A 29 -16.21 8.64 23.13
CA TRP A 29 -16.73 8.12 21.86
C TRP A 29 -17.45 9.16 20.97
N GLN A 30 -18.02 10.21 21.58
CA GLN A 30 -18.67 11.28 20.83
C GLN A 30 -17.70 12.39 20.41
N ASP A 31 -16.44 12.34 20.85
CA ASP A 31 -15.44 13.33 20.49
C ASP A 31 -14.77 12.96 19.16
N GLU A 32 -15.11 13.72 18.12
CA GLU A 32 -14.51 13.54 16.79
C GLU A 32 -12.99 13.79 16.80
N LYS A 33 -12.46 14.60 17.73
CA LYS A 33 -11.01 14.84 17.86
C LYS A 33 -10.27 13.62 18.39
N ALA A 34 -10.85 12.90 19.36
CA ALA A 34 -10.27 11.65 19.87
C ALA A 34 -10.14 10.63 18.73
N HIS A 35 -11.19 10.47 17.93
CA HIS A 35 -11.15 9.61 16.75
C HIS A 35 -10.11 10.05 15.71
N ALA A 36 -10.00 11.36 15.44
CA ALA A 36 -9.05 11.89 14.48
C ALA A 36 -7.59 11.65 14.93
N ALA A 37 -7.28 11.89 16.21
CA ALA A 37 -5.96 11.65 16.78
C ALA A 37 -5.56 10.17 16.70
N PHE A 38 -6.48 9.26 17.02
CA PHE A 38 -6.26 7.82 16.88
C PHE A 38 -5.99 7.42 15.43
N LEU A 39 -6.81 7.90 14.48
CA LEU A 39 -6.64 7.59 13.06
C LEU A 39 -5.33 8.14 12.49
N GLN A 40 -4.94 9.34 12.90
CA GLN A 40 -3.68 9.97 12.48
C GLN A 40 -2.47 9.17 12.98
N GLN A 41 -2.50 8.71 14.23
CA GLN A 41 -1.43 7.86 14.77
C GLN A 41 -1.38 6.49 14.06
N CYS A 42 -2.54 5.89 13.77
CA CYS A 42 -2.62 4.65 13.00
C CYS A 42 -2.05 4.82 11.59
N ASP A 43 -2.32 5.95 10.93
CA ASP A 43 -1.76 6.22 9.61
C ASP A 43 -0.24 6.42 9.66
N HIS A 44 0.24 7.22 10.63
CA HIS A 44 1.66 7.47 10.85
C HIS A 44 2.47 6.18 11.05
N LEU A 45 1.92 5.23 11.82
CA LEU A 45 2.57 3.95 12.11
C LEU A 45 2.28 2.86 11.06
N ASN A 46 1.59 3.18 9.96
CA ASN A 46 1.14 2.19 8.96
C ASN A 46 0.24 1.06 9.53
N GLN A 47 -0.50 1.35 10.61
CA GLN A 47 -1.38 0.43 11.32
C GLN A 47 -2.88 0.70 11.05
N LEU A 48 -3.24 1.19 9.86
CA LEU A 48 -4.64 1.41 9.47
C LEU A 48 -5.50 0.13 9.50
N ALA A 49 -4.90 -1.04 9.27
CA ALA A 49 -5.59 -2.33 9.38
C ALA A 49 -6.05 -2.64 10.81
N GLU A 50 -5.28 -2.19 11.80
CA GLU A 50 -5.63 -2.34 13.21
C GLU A 50 -6.80 -1.42 13.58
N ALA A 51 -6.77 -0.17 13.11
CA ALA A 51 -7.91 0.76 13.25
C ALA A 51 -9.20 0.15 12.68
N ALA A 52 -9.13 -0.45 11.49
CA ALA A 52 -10.29 -1.11 10.88
C ALA A 52 -10.81 -2.27 11.73
N THR A 53 -9.92 -3.06 12.33
CA THR A 53 -10.30 -4.19 13.20
C THR A 53 -11.04 -3.71 14.44
N ARG A 54 -10.52 -2.67 15.10
CA ARG A 54 -11.15 -2.09 16.30
C ARG A 54 -12.52 -1.50 16.01
N TYR A 55 -12.66 -0.71 14.94
CA TYR A 55 -13.97 -0.15 14.58
C TYR A 55 -14.96 -1.21 14.10
N ARG A 56 -14.53 -2.26 13.39
CA ARG A 56 -15.39 -3.41 13.07
C ARG A 56 -15.93 -4.11 14.32
N GLY A 57 -15.12 -4.19 15.38
CA GLY A 57 -15.58 -4.72 16.66
C GLY A 57 -16.73 -3.91 17.29
N MET A 58 -16.85 -2.63 16.95
CA MET A 58 -17.85 -1.71 17.51
C MET A 58 -19.13 -1.60 16.67
N THR A 59 -19.17 -2.13 15.43
CA THR A 59 -20.37 -2.06 14.57
C THR A 59 -21.52 -2.94 15.07
N GLY A 60 -21.25 -3.89 15.98
CA GLY A 60 -22.30 -4.70 16.61
C GLY A 60 -23.06 -4.00 17.74
N ASP A 61 -22.56 -2.86 18.23
CA ASP A 61 -23.16 -2.10 19.33
C ASP A 61 -24.15 -1.06 18.79
N ARG A 62 -25.42 -1.10 19.22
CA ARG A 62 -26.47 -0.17 18.75
C ARG A 62 -26.14 1.29 18.96
N THR A 63 -25.40 1.65 20.01
CA THR A 63 -25.10 3.05 20.32
C THR A 63 -23.85 3.54 19.60
N ARG A 64 -22.94 2.62 19.26
CA ARG A 64 -21.63 2.95 18.67
C ARG A 64 -21.53 2.63 17.18
N ALA A 65 -22.45 1.84 16.64
CA ALA A 65 -22.43 1.35 15.27
C ALA A 65 -22.34 2.46 14.23
N GLU A 66 -23.16 3.50 14.35
CA GLU A 66 -23.20 4.58 13.36
C GLU A 66 -21.85 5.32 13.24
N VAL A 67 -21.26 5.68 14.39
CA VAL A 67 -19.94 6.31 14.44
C VAL A 67 -18.87 5.34 13.95
N ALA A 68 -18.92 4.07 14.37
CA ALA A 68 -17.97 3.05 13.95
C ALA A 68 -17.98 2.85 12.43
N GLU A 69 -19.16 2.78 11.80
CA GLU A 69 -19.32 2.69 10.35
C GLU A 69 -18.76 3.92 9.63
N LYS A 70 -19.05 5.12 10.14
CA LYS A 70 -18.48 6.37 9.60
C LYS A 70 -16.95 6.33 9.65
N LYS A 71 -16.37 5.89 10.77
CA LYS A 71 -14.90 5.80 10.93
C LYS A 71 -14.30 4.68 10.09
N LEU A 72 -14.99 3.55 9.87
CA LEU A 72 -14.55 2.52 8.94
C LEU A 72 -14.45 3.03 7.50
N LYS A 73 -15.43 3.82 7.05
CA LYS A 73 -15.37 4.48 5.74
C LYS A 73 -14.17 5.43 5.66
N ALA A 74 -13.92 6.22 6.71
CA ALA A 74 -12.76 7.10 6.77
C ALA A 74 -11.43 6.33 6.70
N VAL A 75 -11.31 5.20 7.40
CA VAL A 75 -10.12 4.33 7.31
C VAL A 75 -9.92 3.82 5.87
N ALA A 76 -10.99 3.40 5.20
CA ALA A 76 -10.90 2.93 3.82
C ALA A 76 -10.41 4.02 2.85
N VAL A 77 -10.93 5.26 2.99
CA VAL A 77 -10.48 6.41 2.20
C VAL A 77 -9.00 6.72 2.45
N LEU A 78 -8.56 6.72 3.71
CA LEU A 78 -7.15 6.93 4.05
C LEU A 78 -6.25 5.85 3.44
N ALA A 79 -6.66 4.58 3.53
CA ALA A 79 -5.91 3.48 2.95
C ALA A 79 -5.82 3.58 1.42
N MET A 80 -6.91 3.98 0.75
CA MET A 80 -6.92 4.21 -0.70
C MET A 80 -6.00 5.36 -1.09
N ALA A 81 -6.09 6.50 -0.40
CA ALA A 81 -5.21 7.65 -0.64
C ALA A 81 -3.72 7.27 -0.49
N LYS A 82 -3.41 6.40 0.47
CA LYS A 82 -2.05 5.86 0.67
C LYS A 82 -1.61 4.94 -0.47
N LEU A 83 -2.50 4.09 -0.97
CA LEU A 83 -2.20 3.25 -2.14
C LEU A 83 -1.95 4.10 -3.39
N GLU A 84 -2.73 5.16 -3.58
CA GLU A 84 -2.56 6.09 -4.68
C GLU A 84 -1.25 6.87 -4.58
N SER A 85 -0.84 7.29 -3.38
CA SER A 85 0.44 7.99 -3.19
C SER A 85 1.66 7.09 -3.46
N HIS A 86 1.54 5.78 -3.19
CA HIS A 86 2.56 4.79 -3.53
C HIS A 86 2.52 4.32 -5.00
N ARG A 87 1.57 4.80 -5.80
CA ARG A 87 1.49 4.45 -7.22
C ARG A 87 2.67 5.07 -7.95
N THR A 88 3.63 4.24 -8.35
CA THR A 88 4.73 4.69 -9.20
C THR A 88 4.17 5.11 -10.55
N PRO A 89 4.48 6.31 -11.07
CA PRO A 89 4.13 6.66 -12.43
C PRO A 89 4.79 5.64 -13.39
N PRO A 90 4.16 5.29 -14.52
CA PRO A 90 4.83 4.49 -15.54
C PRO A 90 6.16 5.19 -15.89
N SER A 91 7.26 4.45 -15.82
CA SER A 91 8.59 4.98 -16.10
C SER A 91 8.61 5.60 -17.50
N GLU A 92 8.83 6.91 -17.59
CA GLU A 92 9.13 7.62 -18.85
C GLU A 92 10.57 7.32 -19.31
N GLY A 93 10.93 6.04 -19.41
CA GLY A 93 12.09 5.66 -20.20
C GLY A 93 11.82 6.00 -21.66
N HIS A 94 12.80 6.56 -22.38
CA HIS A 94 12.67 6.97 -23.78
C HIS A 94 12.56 5.72 -24.67
N PRO A 95 11.36 5.13 -24.86
CA PRO A 95 11.25 3.76 -25.32
C PRO A 95 11.59 3.67 -26.81
N VAL A 96 11.32 4.76 -27.54
CA VAL A 96 11.70 4.95 -28.94
C VAL A 96 13.21 4.99 -29.10
N LEU A 97 13.94 5.68 -28.21
CA LEU A 97 15.39 5.80 -28.34
C LEU A 97 16.08 4.46 -28.05
N VAL A 98 15.60 3.72 -27.05
CA VAL A 98 16.06 2.35 -26.76
C VAL A 98 15.74 1.40 -27.92
N THR A 99 14.55 1.49 -28.50
CA THR A 99 14.13 0.64 -29.63
C THR A 99 14.95 0.95 -30.89
N VAL A 100 15.18 2.23 -31.20
CA VAL A 100 15.99 2.66 -32.35
C VAL A 100 17.44 2.21 -32.18
N LEU A 101 18.02 2.37 -30.99
CA LEU A 101 19.38 1.91 -30.71
C LEU A 101 19.51 0.39 -30.86
N ALA A 102 18.52 -0.37 -30.36
CA ALA A 102 18.49 -1.82 -30.50
C ALA A 102 18.40 -2.26 -31.97
N LEU A 103 17.54 -1.63 -32.78
CA LEU A 103 17.43 -1.91 -34.21
C LEU A 103 18.72 -1.56 -34.97
N LEU A 104 19.38 -0.45 -34.63
CA LEU A 104 20.66 -0.07 -35.21
C LEU A 104 21.75 -1.09 -34.92
N LEU A 105 21.84 -1.58 -33.68
CA LEU A 105 22.82 -2.60 -33.29
C LEU A 105 22.58 -3.93 -34.02
N VAL A 106 21.33 -4.38 -34.10
CA VAL A 106 20.97 -5.60 -34.83
C VAL A 106 21.24 -5.45 -36.33
N GLY A 107 20.89 -4.31 -36.92
CA GLY A 107 21.17 -4.00 -38.32
C GLY A 107 22.66 -3.98 -38.64
N ALA A 108 23.47 -3.33 -37.78
CA ALA A 108 24.93 -3.29 -37.93
C ALA A 108 25.55 -4.70 -37.82
N ALA A 109 25.08 -5.52 -36.88
CA ALA A 109 25.53 -6.91 -36.75
C ALA A 109 25.18 -7.75 -37.98
N ALA A 110 23.96 -7.62 -38.51
CA ALA A 110 23.54 -8.36 -39.71
C ALA A 110 24.37 -7.97 -40.95
N LEU A 111 24.67 -6.68 -41.11
CA LEU A 111 25.53 -6.18 -42.19
C LEU A 111 26.97 -6.69 -42.05
N ALA A 112 27.53 -6.70 -40.84
CA ALA A 112 28.87 -7.24 -40.58
C ALA A 112 28.95 -8.75 -40.92
N VAL A 113 27.92 -9.52 -40.56
CA VAL A 113 27.83 -10.96 -40.89
C VAL A 113 27.73 -11.18 -42.40
N ALA A 114 26.88 -10.41 -43.10
CA ALA A 114 26.74 -10.52 -44.55
C ALA A 114 28.03 -10.17 -45.29
N TYR A 115 28.74 -9.11 -44.85
CA TYR A 115 30.04 -8.73 -45.39
C TYR A 115 31.08 -9.85 -45.21
N ALA A 116 31.18 -10.41 -44.00
CA ALA A 116 32.08 -11.53 -43.72
C ALA A 116 31.76 -12.78 -44.57
N TYR A 117 30.48 -13.05 -44.84
CA TYR A 117 30.06 -14.16 -45.70
C TYR A 117 30.40 -13.92 -47.18
N SER A 118 30.35 -12.67 -47.65
CA SER A 118 30.69 -12.32 -49.04
C SER A 118 32.19 -12.22 -49.32
N ALA A 119 33.01 -12.17 -48.26
CA ALA A 119 34.47 -12.10 -48.35
C ALA A 119 35.17 -13.48 -48.26
N PHE A 120 34.39 -14.55 -48.08
CA PHE A 120 34.82 -15.96 -48.09
C PHE A 120 34.42 -16.64 -49.40
#